data_AF-A0ABD1KGV7-F1
#
_entry.id   AF-A0ABD1KGV7-F1
#
_cell.length_a   1.000
_cell.length_b   1.000
_cell.length_c   1.000
_cell.angle_alpha   90.00
_cell.angle_beta   90.00
_cell.angle_gamma   90.00
#
_symmetry.space_group_name_H-M   'P 1'
#
loop_
_entity.id
_entity.type
_entity.pdbx_description
1 polymer ?
#
loop_
_entity_poly.entity_id
_entity_poly.type
_entity_poly.pdbx_seq_one_letter_code
_entity_poly.pdbx_strand_id
1 'polypeptide(L)'
;MCNQRIVKEKTSLPVVFGCDEVAVNILSLCPTRWCIRALAIKRVIAAYPSLLATLHELKDDKSVRGDSRAKIGGLYKEALKGRMYFGLLCCHALFEPCVAVATSLQSATASAQGALECTRVLREQIATLRDHAAVDELIGKVETCASQNSLKTPARLRQTREPEAVADGALGDWQRSFFEAIDLILVELDRRFDQGSMKLAAKQERAVAKAEEGMSVNLEELQFPEEVDTERLELQLKKLGPCIAKLPMSQKTDTRQSKRIHKRRYRLNMSLRKQTPSDFLKQIIGRPVVVKLNSGVDYRGVLACLDGYMNIAVEQTEEYVNGQLKNKYGDAFLRGNNVLYISTQKRKL
;
A
#
# COMPACT_ATOMS: atom_id res chain seq x y z
N MET A 1 -30.00 20.00 24.90
CA MET A 1 -29.11 20.81 24.06
C MET A 1 -27.68 20.69 24.58
N CYS A 2 -26.81 19.96 23.88
CA CYS A 2 -25.37 20.26 23.75
C CYS A 2 -24.74 19.22 22.81
N ASN A 3 -25.04 19.31 21.50
CA ASN A 3 -24.23 18.65 20.47
C ASN A 3 -23.04 19.58 20.18
N GLN A 4 -22.08 19.64 21.08
CA GLN A 4 -20.79 20.21 20.72
C GLN A 4 -20.07 19.21 19.83
N ARG A 5 -20.10 19.49 18.52
CA ARG A 5 -19.14 18.93 17.58
C ARG A 5 -17.76 19.19 18.16
N ILE A 6 -17.05 18.13 18.52
CA ILE A 6 -15.60 18.20 18.78
C ILE A 6 -14.98 18.73 17.48
N VAL A 7 -14.67 20.01 17.47
CA VAL A 7 -13.86 20.63 16.42
C VAL A 7 -12.49 19.97 16.56
N LYS A 8 -12.07 19.21 15.54
CA LYS A 8 -10.69 18.73 15.46
C LYS A 8 -9.80 19.94 15.23
N GLU A 9 -9.40 20.61 16.31
CA GLU A 9 -8.32 21.58 16.24
C GLU A 9 -7.06 20.86 15.80
N LYS A 10 -6.51 21.27 14.65
CA LYS A 10 -5.16 20.91 14.26
C LYS A 10 -4.24 21.69 15.17
N THR A 11 -3.83 21.10 16.28
CA THR A 11 -2.77 21.67 17.12
C THR A 11 -1.46 21.58 16.35
N SER A 12 -1.09 22.66 15.68
CA SER A 12 0.26 22.88 15.16
C SER A 12 1.10 23.44 16.29
N LEU A 13 2.05 22.67 16.82
CA LEU A 13 3.06 23.19 17.74
C LEU A 13 4.09 24.00 16.91
N PRO A 14 4.43 25.24 17.31
CA PRO A 14 5.46 26.00 16.62
C PRO A 14 6.84 25.48 17.04
N VAL A 15 7.67 25.10 16.06
CA VAL A 15 9.09 24.79 16.30
C VAL A 15 9.91 25.92 15.68
N VAL A 16 10.85 26.44 16.46
CA VAL A 16 11.63 27.65 16.19
C VAL A 16 12.61 27.50 15.01
N PHE A 17 12.79 26.32 14.42
CA PHE A 17 13.61 26.14 13.20
C PHE A 17 13.10 25.00 12.30
N GLY A 18 12.87 25.31 11.01
CA GLY A 18 13.04 24.37 9.88
C GLY A 18 11.84 23.51 9.47
N CYS A 19 11.57 23.50 8.16
CA CYS A 19 10.46 22.85 7.46
C CYS A 19 10.28 21.35 7.77
N ASP A 20 9.15 20.99 8.37
CA ASP A 20 8.21 19.96 7.88
C ASP A 20 6.97 19.99 8.79
N GLU A 21 5.82 20.42 8.25
CA GLU A 21 4.55 20.35 8.97
C GLU A 21 4.16 18.87 9.18
N VAL A 22 4.64 18.23 10.25
CA VAL A 22 4.12 16.94 10.67
C VAL A 22 2.77 17.18 11.34
N ALA A 23 1.70 17.20 10.52
CA ALA A 23 0.35 17.17 11.07
C ALA A 23 0.20 15.92 11.95
N VAL A 24 0.17 16.10 13.28
CA VAL A 24 0.01 15.05 14.31
C VAL A 24 -1.42 14.49 14.34
N ASN A 25 -2.11 14.52 13.20
CA ASN A 25 -3.40 13.87 13.04
C ASN A 25 -3.15 12.35 12.94
N ILE A 26 -3.57 11.60 13.95
CA ILE A 26 -3.59 10.14 13.89
C ILE A 26 -4.43 9.72 12.67
N LEU A 27 -3.83 8.93 11.79
CA LEU A 27 -4.48 8.42 10.60
C LEU A 27 -5.11 7.07 10.89
N SER A 28 -6.25 6.79 10.27
CA SER A 28 -6.79 5.44 10.29
C SER A 28 -5.82 4.48 9.59
N LEU A 29 -5.69 3.28 10.17
CA LEU A 29 -5.21 2.12 9.42
C LEU A 29 -6.15 1.94 8.23
N CYS A 30 -5.58 1.82 7.04
CA CYS A 30 -6.37 1.57 5.84
C CYS A 30 -6.38 0.06 5.61
N PRO A 31 -7.51 -0.64 5.83
CA PRO A 31 -7.58 -2.09 5.67
C PRO A 31 -7.57 -2.53 4.20
N THR A 32 -7.75 -1.59 3.25
CA THR A 32 -7.99 -1.88 1.83
C THR A 32 -6.77 -1.72 0.92
N ARG A 33 -5.57 -1.46 1.45
CA ARG A 33 -4.32 -1.47 0.65
C ARG A 33 -3.49 -2.70 0.98
N TRP A 34 -2.78 -3.21 -0.02
CA TRP A 34 -1.93 -4.41 0.07
C TRP A 34 -0.82 -4.30 1.14
N CYS A 35 -0.50 -3.09 1.60
CA CYS A 35 0.39 -2.84 2.74
C CYS A 35 -0.32 -1.96 3.77
N ILE A 36 -0.06 -2.24 5.06
CA ILE A 36 -0.47 -1.36 6.15
C ILE A 36 0.10 0.04 5.90
N ARG A 37 -0.70 1.09 6.16
CA ARG A 37 -0.27 2.48 6.01
C ARG A 37 0.84 2.78 7.03
N ALA A 38 2.11 2.61 6.63
CA ALA A 38 3.27 2.84 7.48
C ALA A 38 3.28 4.25 8.11
N LEU A 39 2.80 5.26 7.37
CA LEU A 39 2.63 6.63 7.89
C LEU A 39 1.67 6.73 9.09
N ALA A 40 0.65 5.87 9.18
CA ALA A 40 -0.24 5.84 10.34
C ALA A 40 0.52 5.33 11.58
N ILE A 41 1.31 4.27 11.42
CA ILE A 41 2.16 3.71 12.47
C ILE A 41 3.20 4.75 12.92
N LYS A 42 3.88 5.41 11.97
CA LYS A 42 4.86 6.47 12.24
C LYS A 42 4.29 7.60 13.09
N ARG A 43 3.05 8.04 12.79
CA ARG A 43 2.36 9.08 13.58
C ARG A 43 1.97 8.61 14.97
N VAL A 44 1.57 7.35 15.12
CA VAL A 44 1.28 6.76 16.43
C VAL A 44 2.55 6.66 17.27
N ILE A 45 3.69 6.27 16.68
CA ILE A 45 4.99 6.26 17.37
C ILE A 45 5.38 7.68 17.82
N ALA A 46 5.27 8.67 16.94
CA ALA A 46 5.61 10.06 17.25
C ALA A 46 4.72 10.67 18.35
N ALA A 47 3.43 10.32 18.36
CA ALA A 47 2.46 10.80 19.33
C ALA A 47 2.28 9.87 20.54
N TYR A 48 3.11 8.82 20.67
CA TYR A 48 2.92 7.77 21.68
C TYR A 48 2.90 8.30 23.13
N PRO A 49 3.80 9.23 23.54
CA PRO A 49 3.76 9.86 24.86
C PRO A 49 2.43 10.57 25.13
N SER A 50 1.99 11.39 24.19
CA SER A 50 0.75 12.16 24.30
C SER A 50 -0.48 11.24 24.31
N LEU A 51 -0.45 10.16 23.53
CA LEU A 51 -1.49 9.13 23.53
C LEU A 51 -1.61 8.46 24.90
N LEU A 52 -0.47 8.12 25.54
CA LEU A 52 -0.47 7.53 26.88
C LEU A 52 -1.03 8.49 27.93
N ALA A 53 -0.66 9.77 27.87
CA ALA A 53 -1.18 10.81 28.77
C ALA A 53 -2.70 10.95 28.63
N THR A 54 -3.21 11.07 27.39
CA THR A 54 -4.65 11.16 27.12
C THR A 54 -5.40 9.90 27.58
N LEU A 55 -4.85 8.70 27.36
CA LEU A 55 -5.47 7.45 27.82
C LEU A 55 -5.50 7.34 29.35
N HIS A 56 -4.47 7.86 30.03
CA HIS A 56 -4.43 7.93 31.49
C HIS A 56 -5.52 8.86 32.03
N GLU A 57 -5.65 10.06 31.47
CA GLU A 57 -6.68 11.03 31.85
C GLU A 57 -8.11 10.50 31.62
N LEU A 58 -8.38 9.97 30.42
CA LEU A 58 -9.73 9.51 30.05
C LEU A 58 -10.15 8.22 30.74
N LYS A 59 -9.20 7.43 31.27
CA LYS A 59 -9.51 6.20 32.01
C LYS A 59 -10.26 6.50 33.31
N ASP A 60 -9.97 7.62 33.96
CA ASP A 60 -10.54 7.97 35.26
C ASP A 60 -11.62 9.09 35.15
N ASP A 61 -11.83 9.64 33.94
CA ASP A 61 -12.83 10.66 33.67
C ASP A 61 -14.27 10.12 33.75
N LYS A 62 -15.04 10.68 34.69
CA LYS A 62 -16.45 10.34 34.92
C LYS A 62 -17.40 10.79 33.80
N SER A 63 -16.99 11.75 32.97
CA SER A 63 -17.76 12.27 31.84
C SER A 63 -17.90 11.24 30.69
N VAL A 64 -16.93 10.33 30.57
CA VAL A 64 -16.90 9.29 29.55
C VAL A 64 -17.86 8.16 29.92
N ARG A 65 -18.68 7.68 28.96
CA ARG A 65 -19.58 6.53 29.17
C ARG A 65 -18.82 5.32 29.73
N GLY A 66 -19.41 4.62 30.71
CA GLY A 66 -18.77 3.50 31.42
C GLY A 66 -18.16 2.43 30.49
N ASP A 67 -18.88 2.02 29.45
CA ASP A 67 -18.40 1.04 28.46
C ASP A 67 -17.14 1.53 27.71
N SER A 68 -17.13 2.81 27.33
CA SER A 68 -15.99 3.44 26.64
C SER A 68 -14.80 3.60 27.58
N ARG A 69 -15.06 3.96 28.85
CA ARG A 69 -14.04 4.09 29.89
C ARG A 69 -13.36 2.75 30.19
N ALA A 70 -14.12 1.66 30.25
CA ALA A 70 -13.57 0.32 30.41
C ALA A 70 -12.65 -0.07 29.23
N LYS A 71 -13.06 0.24 27.99
CA LYS A 71 -12.24 0.04 26.78
C LYS A 71 -10.96 0.87 26.82
N ILE A 72 -11.06 2.16 27.16
CA ILE A 72 -9.90 3.06 27.31
C ILE A 72 -8.94 2.52 28.37
N GLY A 73 -9.46 2.07 29.52
CA GLY A 73 -8.64 1.46 30.57
C GLY A 73 -7.94 0.18 30.12
N GLY A 74 -8.58 -0.64 29.29
CA GLY A 74 -7.96 -1.81 28.65
C GLY A 74 -6.86 -1.41 27.67
N LEU A 75 -7.13 -0.44 26.78
CA LEU A 75 -6.15 0.08 25.82
C LEU A 75 -4.94 0.70 26.52
N TYR A 76 -5.15 1.46 27.60
CA TYR A 76 -4.08 2.02 28.41
C TYR A 76 -3.18 0.93 29.01
N LYS A 77 -3.78 -0.13 29.57
CA LYS A 77 -3.03 -1.28 30.10
C LYS A 77 -2.20 -1.99 29.03
N GLU A 78 -2.72 -2.11 27.81
CA GLU A 78 -1.96 -2.68 26.68
C GLU A 78 -0.86 -1.75 26.19
N ALA A 79 -1.14 -0.44 26.05
CA ALA A 79 -0.17 0.57 25.62
C ALA A 79 0.98 0.72 26.63
N LEU A 80 0.73 0.45 27.91
CA LEU A 80 1.76 0.42 28.94
C LEU A 80 2.74 -0.75 28.80
N LYS A 81 2.38 -1.83 28.09
CA LYS A 81 3.27 -2.98 27.88
C LYS A 81 4.29 -2.61 26.81
N GLY A 82 5.59 -2.77 27.12
CA GLY A 82 6.67 -2.55 26.14
C GLY A 82 6.48 -3.31 24.82
N ARG A 83 5.83 -4.49 24.85
CA ARG A 83 5.50 -5.29 23.66
C ARG A 83 4.72 -4.52 22.60
N MET A 84 3.82 -3.61 23.01
CA MET A 84 2.98 -2.87 22.08
C MET A 84 3.80 -1.85 21.31
N TYR A 85 4.66 -1.11 22.02
CA TYR A 85 5.54 -0.14 21.40
C TYR A 85 6.62 -0.81 20.54
N PHE A 86 7.21 -1.90 21.01
CA PHE A 86 8.13 -2.72 20.22
C PHE A 86 7.47 -3.22 18.92
N GLY A 87 6.26 -3.78 19.01
CA GLY A 87 5.50 -4.22 17.83
C GLY A 87 5.24 -3.09 16.82
N LEU A 88 4.95 -1.87 17.29
CA LEU A 88 4.80 -0.71 16.41
C LEU A 88 6.11 -0.35 15.70
N LEU A 89 7.24 -0.39 16.41
CA LEU A 89 8.57 -0.14 15.84
C LEU A 89 8.93 -1.20 14.79
N CYS A 90 8.72 -2.49 15.09
CA CYS A 90 8.91 -3.59 14.14
C CYS A 90 8.04 -3.43 12.90
N CYS A 91 6.74 -3.15 13.07
CA CYS A 91 5.83 -2.94 11.95
C CYS A 91 6.26 -1.74 11.10
N HIS A 92 6.74 -0.65 11.73
CA HIS A 92 7.25 0.50 11.00
C HIS A 92 8.49 0.14 10.18
N ALA A 93 9.47 -0.54 10.79
CA ALA A 93 10.71 -0.97 10.14
C ALA A 93 10.46 -1.87 8.92
N LEU A 94 9.46 -2.76 8.99
CA LEU A 94 9.10 -3.64 7.88
C LEU A 94 8.25 -2.94 6.82
N PHE A 95 7.18 -2.25 7.22
CA PHE A 95 6.20 -1.73 6.25
C PHE A 95 6.61 -0.42 5.58
N GLU A 96 7.46 0.42 6.19
CA GLU A 96 7.92 1.66 5.55
C GLU A 96 8.62 1.40 4.21
N PRO A 97 9.65 0.53 4.11
CA PRO A 97 10.30 0.23 2.83
C PRO A 97 9.37 -0.54 1.88
N CYS A 98 8.52 -1.44 2.37
CA CYS A 98 7.54 -2.13 1.52
C CYS A 98 6.53 -1.17 0.87
N VAL A 99 6.06 -0.16 1.60
CA VAL A 99 5.14 0.86 1.06
C VAL A 99 5.84 1.73 0.01
N ALA A 100 7.12 2.06 0.20
CA ALA A 100 7.90 2.81 -0.77
C ALA A 100 7.97 2.05 -2.11
N VAL A 101 8.37 0.78 -2.10
CA VAL A 101 8.41 -0.05 -3.30
C VAL A 101 7.02 -0.22 -3.92
N ALA A 102 6.00 -0.54 -3.13
CA ALA A 102 4.63 -0.68 -3.64
C ALA A 102 4.13 0.60 -4.32
N THR A 103 4.51 1.78 -3.82
CA THR A 103 4.17 3.07 -4.42
C THR A 103 4.92 3.28 -5.74
N SER A 104 6.20 2.94 -5.80
CA SER A 104 7.01 3.02 -7.03
C SER A 104 6.47 2.11 -8.14
N LEU A 105 6.08 0.87 -7.79
CA LEU A 105 5.53 -0.10 -8.73
C LEU A 105 4.16 0.29 -9.29
N GLN A 106 3.40 1.15 -8.59
CA GLN A 106 2.13 1.69 -9.06
C GLN A 106 2.28 2.92 -9.96
N SER A 107 3.51 3.40 -10.17
CA SER A 107 3.77 4.53 -11.07
C SER A 107 3.45 4.17 -12.52
N ALA A 108 2.93 5.14 -13.27
CA ALA A 108 2.74 5.01 -14.73
C ALA A 108 4.06 4.86 -15.49
N THR A 109 5.20 5.13 -14.84
CA THR A 109 6.55 4.98 -15.37
C THR A 109 7.27 3.76 -14.84
N ALA A 110 6.57 2.83 -14.19
CA ALA A 110 7.17 1.60 -13.68
C ALA A 110 7.61 0.71 -14.85
N SER A 111 8.86 0.25 -14.80
CA SER A 111 9.43 -0.71 -15.75
C SER A 111 9.70 -2.04 -15.05
N ALA A 112 9.75 -3.15 -15.80
CA ALA A 112 10.10 -4.46 -15.27
C ALA A 112 11.52 -4.46 -14.66
N GLN A 113 12.47 -3.77 -15.28
CA GLN A 113 13.82 -3.56 -14.71
C GLN A 113 13.78 -2.80 -13.40
N GLY A 114 13.05 -1.68 -13.37
CA GLY A 114 12.90 -0.89 -12.15
C GLY A 114 12.23 -1.70 -11.04
N ALA A 115 11.27 -2.56 -11.39
CA ALA A 115 10.61 -3.44 -10.44
C ALA A 115 11.57 -4.47 -9.82
N LEU A 116 12.40 -5.12 -10.63
CA LEU A 116 13.42 -6.05 -10.14
C LEU A 116 14.45 -5.35 -9.26
N GLU A 117 14.91 -4.16 -9.66
CA GLU A 117 15.93 -3.42 -8.92
C GLU A 117 15.41 -2.88 -7.59
N CYS A 118 14.21 -2.28 -7.56
CA CYS A 118 13.58 -1.86 -6.31
C CYS A 118 13.34 -3.05 -5.36
N THR A 119 13.00 -4.21 -5.91
CA THR A 119 12.82 -5.43 -5.11
C THR A 119 14.14 -5.96 -4.57
N ARG A 120 15.22 -5.91 -5.35
CA ARG A 120 16.58 -6.28 -4.92
C ARG A 120 17.03 -5.40 -3.75
N VAL A 121 16.88 -4.08 -3.87
CA VAL A 121 17.22 -3.13 -2.80
C VAL A 121 16.36 -3.36 -1.55
N LEU A 122 15.05 -3.60 -1.72
CA LEU A 122 14.17 -3.92 -0.60
C LEU A 122 14.57 -5.20 0.11
N ARG A 123 14.93 -6.26 -0.64
CA ARG A 123 15.43 -7.52 -0.09
C ARG A 123 16.68 -7.29 0.75
N GLU A 124 17.67 -6.56 0.22
CA GLU A 124 18.90 -6.25 0.94
C GLU A 124 18.60 -5.49 2.23
N GLN A 125 17.74 -4.48 2.17
CA GLN A 125 17.35 -3.70 3.36
C GLN A 125 16.58 -4.54 4.40
N ILE A 126 15.69 -5.43 3.99
CA ILE A 126 14.93 -6.28 4.92
C ILE A 126 15.83 -7.37 5.51
N ALA A 127 16.77 -7.90 4.72
CA ALA A 127 17.72 -8.91 5.18
C ALA A 127 18.66 -8.37 6.27
N THR A 128 19.07 -7.10 6.23
CA THR A 128 19.88 -6.50 7.30
C THR A 128 19.13 -6.39 8.63
N LEU A 129 17.79 -6.40 8.63
CA LEU A 129 16.99 -6.40 9.86
C LEU A 129 17.01 -7.76 10.58
N ARG A 130 17.46 -8.82 9.90
CA ARG A 130 17.61 -10.17 10.47
C ARG A 130 18.95 -10.31 11.22
N ASP A 131 19.28 -9.31 12.02
CA ASP A 131 20.48 -9.25 12.84
C ASP A 131 20.11 -8.97 14.30
N HIS A 132 20.83 -9.59 15.23
CA HIS A 132 20.64 -9.37 16.66
C HIS A 132 20.90 -7.91 17.03
N ALA A 133 21.90 -7.26 16.43
CA ALA A 133 22.20 -5.85 16.70
C ALA A 133 21.06 -4.90 16.26
N ALA A 134 20.38 -5.21 15.16
CA ALA A 134 19.22 -4.44 14.71
C ALA A 134 18.05 -4.56 15.70
N VAL A 135 17.85 -5.75 16.28
CA VAL A 135 16.84 -5.98 17.32
C VAL A 135 17.20 -5.24 18.62
N ASP A 136 18.47 -5.26 19.00
CA ASP A 136 18.98 -4.51 20.17
C ASP A 136 18.75 -3.00 20.02
N GLU A 137 18.93 -2.43 18.82
CA GLU A 137 18.63 -1.03 18.54
C GLU A 137 17.13 -0.71 18.76
N LEU A 138 16.24 -1.61 18.32
CA LEU A 138 14.79 -1.46 18.54
C LEU A 138 14.45 -1.57 20.03
N ILE A 139 15.10 -2.47 20.76
CA ILE A 139 14.93 -2.60 22.21
C ILE A 139 15.40 -1.32 22.92
N GLY A 140 16.54 -0.75 22.53
CA GLY A 140 17.03 0.52 23.09
C GLY A 140 16.05 1.68 22.90
N LYS A 141 15.33 1.72 21.77
CA LYS A 141 14.23 2.69 21.54
C LYS A 141 13.05 2.47 22.48
N VAL A 142 12.72 1.22 22.81
CA VAL A 142 11.68 0.89 23.80
C VAL A 142 12.12 1.32 25.19
N GLU A 143 13.36 1.05 25.59
CA GLU A 143 13.91 1.45 26.90
C GLU A 143 13.96 2.96 27.08
N THR A 144 14.34 3.69 26.03
CA THR A 144 14.32 5.16 26.01
C THR A 144 12.91 5.69 26.19
N CYS A 145 11.94 5.15 25.45
CA CYS A 145 10.54 5.53 25.57
C CYS A 145 9.98 5.17 26.95
N ALA A 146 10.40 4.03 27.52
CA ALA A 146 9.95 3.57 28.83
C ALA A 146 10.43 4.46 29.96
N SER A 147 11.69 4.89 29.89
CA SER A 147 12.29 5.82 30.84
C SER A 147 11.57 7.18 30.86
N GLN A 148 11.06 7.63 29.71
CA GLN A 148 10.36 8.91 29.58
C GLN A 148 8.87 8.86 29.96
N ASN A 149 8.21 7.69 29.85
CA ASN A 149 6.75 7.59 29.89
C ASN A 149 6.20 6.57 30.89
N SER A 150 7.02 6.07 31.82
CA SER A 150 6.62 5.06 32.82
C SER A 150 6.00 3.81 32.18
N LEU A 151 6.47 3.40 31.00
CA LEU A 151 6.06 2.12 30.39
C LEU A 151 6.55 0.98 31.30
N LYS A 152 5.77 -0.09 31.37
CA LYS A 152 6.24 -1.34 31.97
C LYS A 152 7.25 -1.95 31.00
N THR A 153 8.52 -1.75 31.27
CA THR A 153 9.63 -2.46 30.62
C THR A 153 9.39 -3.96 30.79
N PRO A 154 9.64 -4.80 29.76
CA PRO A 154 9.64 -6.25 29.94
C PRO A 154 10.58 -6.66 31.08
N ALA A 155 10.26 -7.77 31.74
CA ALA A 155 10.95 -8.28 32.92
C ALA A 155 12.43 -8.63 32.66
N ARG A 156 13.27 -7.60 32.65
CA ARG A 156 14.67 -7.64 33.05
C ARG A 156 14.76 -6.54 34.11
N LEU A 157 15.46 -6.78 35.22
CA LEU A 157 15.56 -5.90 36.41
C LEU A 157 14.51 -6.05 37.52
N ARG A 158 14.26 -7.28 37.98
CA ARG A 158 14.06 -7.49 39.44
C ARG A 158 14.98 -8.61 39.91
N GLN A 159 16.08 -8.23 40.55
CA GLN A 159 16.84 -9.17 41.40
C GLN A 159 16.04 -9.37 42.69
N THR A 160 15.39 -10.53 42.84
CA THR A 160 15.22 -11.15 44.17
C THR A 160 14.95 -12.66 44.04
N ARG A 161 15.99 -13.43 44.38
CA ARG A 161 16.11 -14.80 44.89
C ARG A 161 14.89 -15.76 44.76
N GLU A 162 14.92 -16.62 43.74
CA GLU A 162 15.15 -18.08 43.77
C GLU A 162 15.06 -18.64 42.33
N PRO A 163 15.76 -19.72 41.98
CA PRO A 163 16.03 -20.04 40.58
C PRO A 163 14.86 -20.78 39.94
N GLU A 164 13.96 -20.03 39.31
CA GLU A 164 13.24 -20.57 38.15
C GLU A 164 14.28 -20.92 37.08
N ALA A 165 14.23 -22.15 36.59
CA ALA A 165 15.08 -22.64 35.52
C ALA A 165 15.16 -21.61 34.39
N VAL A 166 16.39 -21.23 34.02
CA VAL A 166 16.81 -20.31 32.96
C VAL A 166 15.71 -20.04 31.91
N ALA A 167 14.87 -19.03 32.16
CA ALA A 167 13.81 -18.63 31.24
C ALA A 167 14.24 -17.38 30.46
N ASP A 168 15.03 -17.62 29.42
CA ASP A 168 15.40 -16.69 28.35
C ASP A 168 14.20 -16.34 27.41
N GLY A 169 12.96 -16.49 27.89
CA GLY A 169 11.78 -16.76 27.06
C GLY A 169 11.09 -15.55 26.42
N ALA A 170 10.86 -14.45 27.15
CA ALA A 170 9.97 -13.39 26.65
C ALA A 170 10.58 -12.50 25.55
N LEU A 171 11.90 -12.25 25.61
CA LEU A 171 12.62 -11.49 24.58
C LEU A 171 12.88 -12.35 23.34
N GLY A 172 13.24 -13.62 23.56
CA GLY A 172 13.38 -14.61 22.51
C GLY A 172 12.11 -14.78 21.69
N ASP A 173 10.94 -14.75 22.32
CA ASP A 173 9.66 -14.87 21.61
C ASP A 173 9.34 -13.70 20.68
N TRP A 174 9.69 -12.47 21.08
CA TRP A 174 9.46 -11.27 20.26
C TRP A 174 10.44 -11.20 19.10
N GLN A 175 11.69 -11.54 19.36
CA GLN A 175 12.72 -11.64 18.35
C GLN A 175 12.40 -12.72 17.32
N ARG A 176 11.98 -13.91 17.78
CA ARG A 176 11.50 -15.00 16.90
C ARG A 176 10.36 -14.53 16.02
N SER A 177 9.34 -13.89 16.60
CA SER A 177 8.19 -13.38 15.84
C SER A 177 8.60 -12.32 14.80
N PHE A 178 9.58 -11.47 15.13
CA PHE A 178 10.10 -10.47 14.21
C PHE A 178 10.90 -11.09 13.06
N PHE A 179 11.74 -12.08 13.35
CA PHE A 179 12.50 -12.82 12.34
C PHE A 179 11.59 -13.66 11.44
N GLU A 180 10.56 -14.31 11.98
CA GLU A 180 9.53 -14.98 11.17
C GLU A 180 8.85 -14.00 10.21
N ALA A 181 8.50 -12.79 10.67
CA ALA A 181 7.91 -11.78 9.81
C ALA A 181 8.87 -11.32 8.69
N ILE A 182 10.16 -11.19 8.98
CA ILE A 182 11.20 -10.89 8.00
C ILE A 182 11.30 -12.01 6.96
N ASP A 183 11.43 -13.26 7.42
CA ASP A 183 11.59 -14.43 6.56
C ASP A 183 10.36 -14.59 5.63
N LEU A 184 9.15 -14.37 6.15
CA LEU A 184 7.92 -14.37 5.34
C LEU A 184 7.93 -13.29 4.25
N ILE A 185 8.39 -12.08 4.56
CA ILE A 185 8.49 -10.99 3.57
C ILE A 185 9.51 -11.37 2.49
N LEU A 186 10.68 -11.86 2.88
CA LEU A 186 11.75 -12.23 1.93
C LEU A 186 11.30 -13.33 0.96
N VAL A 187 10.61 -14.35 1.48
CA VAL A 187 10.04 -15.44 0.67
C VAL A 187 8.95 -14.93 -0.27
N GLU A 188 8.05 -14.06 0.20
CA GLU A 188 7.01 -13.49 -0.66
C GLU A 188 7.56 -12.55 -1.73
N LEU A 189 8.67 -11.85 -1.46
CA LEU A 189 9.37 -11.05 -2.47
C LEU A 189 9.96 -11.95 -3.57
N ASP A 190 10.58 -13.08 -3.22
CA ASP A 190 11.07 -14.05 -4.22
C ASP A 190 9.91 -14.61 -5.03
N ARG A 191 8.87 -15.09 -4.35
CA ARG A 191 7.71 -15.69 -5.01
C ARG A 191 7.05 -14.77 -6.03
N ARG A 192 7.06 -13.45 -5.78
CA ARG A 192 6.41 -12.46 -6.64
C ARG A 192 7.30 -11.93 -7.76
N PHE A 193 8.58 -11.72 -7.51
CA PHE A 193 9.47 -11.02 -8.45
C PHE A 193 10.51 -11.94 -9.10
N ASP A 194 10.84 -13.09 -8.50
CA ASP A 194 11.77 -14.07 -9.06
C ASP A 194 11.10 -15.00 -10.08
N GLN A 195 10.21 -14.45 -10.91
CA GLN A 195 9.47 -15.18 -11.93
C GLN A 195 10.20 -15.12 -13.27
N GLY A 196 10.25 -16.23 -14.02
CA GLY A 196 10.87 -16.28 -15.35
C GLY A 196 10.28 -15.27 -16.33
N SER A 197 8.96 -15.04 -16.26
CA SER A 197 8.24 -14.04 -17.05
C SER A 197 8.70 -12.60 -16.73
N MET A 198 8.90 -12.27 -15.45
CA MET A 198 9.39 -10.96 -15.03
C MET A 198 10.84 -10.73 -15.50
N LYS A 199 11.69 -11.75 -15.39
CA LYS A 199 13.07 -11.71 -15.91
C LYS A 199 13.09 -11.54 -17.43
N LEU A 200 12.19 -12.20 -18.15
CA LEU A 200 12.07 -12.07 -19.60
C LEU A 200 11.64 -10.64 -19.99
N ALA A 201 10.62 -10.09 -19.34
CA ALA A 201 10.18 -8.71 -19.57
C ALA A 201 11.32 -7.70 -19.32
N ALA A 202 12.08 -7.88 -18.22
CA ALA A 202 13.24 -7.04 -17.92
C ALA A 202 14.38 -7.16 -18.94
N LYS A 203 14.59 -8.36 -19.52
CA LYS A 203 15.54 -8.58 -20.63
C LYS A 203 15.10 -7.87 -21.90
N GLN A 204 13.82 -7.95 -22.24
CA GLN A 204 13.23 -7.27 -23.40
C GLN A 204 13.33 -5.74 -23.26
N GLU A 205 13.04 -5.18 -22.08
CA GLU A 205 13.28 -3.76 -21.81
C GLU A 205 14.77 -3.39 -21.95
N ARG A 206 15.68 -4.26 -21.48
CA ARG A 206 17.13 -4.02 -21.61
C ARG A 206 17.58 -3.96 -23.07
N ALA A 207 17.02 -4.83 -23.90
CA ALA A 207 17.29 -4.87 -25.32
C ALA A 207 16.88 -3.56 -26.00
N VAL A 208 15.70 -3.02 -25.68
CA VAL A 208 15.23 -1.74 -26.21
C VAL A 208 16.12 -0.58 -25.77
N ALA A 209 16.50 -0.53 -24.48
CA ALA A 209 17.40 0.50 -23.97
C ALA A 209 18.80 0.45 -24.64
N LYS A 210 19.36 -0.75 -24.83
CA LYS A 210 20.63 -0.93 -25.55
C LYS A 210 20.54 -0.50 -27.01
N ALA A 211 19.40 -0.76 -27.66
CA ALA A 211 19.16 -0.34 -29.04
C ALA A 211 19.03 1.19 -29.19
N GLU A 212 18.48 1.87 -28.18
CA GLU A 212 18.50 3.34 -28.11
C GLU A 212 19.94 3.88 -28.07
N GLU A 213 20.81 3.26 -27.29
CA GLU A 213 22.23 3.61 -27.19
C GLU A 213 23.06 3.19 -28.43
N GLY A 214 22.44 2.54 -29.41
CA GLY A 214 23.09 2.10 -30.65
C GLY A 214 23.93 0.82 -30.52
N MET A 215 23.78 0.07 -29.43
CA MET A 215 24.42 -1.22 -29.25
C MET A 215 23.68 -2.35 -30.00
N SER A 216 24.42 -3.38 -30.40
CA SER A 216 23.81 -4.59 -30.96
C SER A 216 23.06 -5.39 -29.89
N VAL A 217 21.92 -5.95 -30.28
CA VAL A 217 21.02 -6.70 -29.41
C VAL A 217 20.95 -8.14 -29.91
N ASN A 218 21.19 -9.11 -29.04
CA ASN A 218 20.98 -10.51 -29.36
C ASN A 218 19.48 -10.85 -29.21
N LEU A 219 18.81 -11.15 -30.33
CA LEU A 219 17.36 -11.40 -30.38
C LEU A 219 16.98 -12.82 -29.93
N GLU A 220 17.89 -13.78 -30.02
CA GLU A 220 17.63 -15.18 -29.69
C GLU A 220 17.36 -15.38 -28.18
N GLU A 221 17.96 -14.54 -27.34
CA GLU A 221 17.80 -14.60 -25.87
C GLU A 221 16.47 -14.02 -25.37
N LEU A 222 15.70 -13.36 -26.25
CA LEU A 222 14.48 -12.62 -25.90
C LEU A 222 13.20 -13.46 -26.04
N GLN A 223 13.32 -14.72 -26.46
CA GLN A 223 12.26 -15.74 -26.48
C GLN A 223 10.92 -15.19 -27.04
N PHE A 224 10.97 -14.60 -28.23
CA PHE A 224 9.77 -14.18 -28.92
C PHE A 224 8.98 -15.39 -29.45
N PRO A 225 7.64 -15.29 -29.59
CA PRO A 225 6.85 -16.30 -30.30
C PRO A 225 7.39 -16.54 -31.72
N GLU A 226 7.24 -17.76 -32.25
CA GLU A 226 7.74 -18.16 -33.58
C GLU A 226 7.17 -17.32 -34.74
N GLU A 227 6.07 -16.60 -34.49
CA GLU A 227 5.40 -15.74 -35.47
C GLU A 227 6.07 -14.35 -35.64
N VAL A 228 7.11 -14.04 -34.86
CA VAL A 228 7.78 -12.72 -34.92
C VAL A 228 8.88 -12.73 -35.98
N ASP A 229 8.74 -11.84 -36.96
CA ASP A 229 9.77 -11.54 -37.96
C ASP A 229 11.00 -10.91 -37.30
N THR A 230 12.02 -11.73 -37.06
CA THR A 230 13.26 -11.36 -36.36
C THR A 230 14.12 -10.40 -37.16
N GLU A 231 14.17 -10.53 -38.49
CA GLU A 231 14.94 -9.64 -39.37
C GLU A 231 14.34 -8.21 -39.34
N ARG A 232 13.02 -8.11 -39.41
CA ARG A 232 12.32 -6.83 -39.32
C ARG A 232 12.50 -6.18 -37.95
N LEU A 233 12.44 -6.96 -36.87
CA LEU A 233 12.66 -6.47 -35.51
C LEU A 233 14.11 -5.96 -35.33
N GLU A 234 15.10 -6.69 -35.84
CA GLU A 234 16.50 -6.27 -35.80
C GLU A 234 16.72 -4.93 -36.51
N LEU A 235 16.11 -4.78 -37.69
CA LEU A 235 16.17 -3.54 -38.45
C LEU A 235 15.51 -2.39 -37.68
N GLN A 236 14.35 -2.62 -37.06
CA GLN A 236 13.66 -1.61 -36.25
C GLN A 236 14.49 -1.16 -35.04
N LEU A 237 15.12 -2.09 -34.32
CA LEU A 237 16.00 -1.77 -33.19
C LEU A 237 17.24 -0.97 -33.63
N LYS A 238 17.88 -1.33 -34.75
CA LYS A 238 19.00 -0.56 -35.32
C LYS A 238 18.62 0.86 -35.73
N LYS A 239 17.36 1.08 -36.11
CA LYS A 239 16.85 2.42 -36.50
C LYS A 239 16.32 3.23 -35.32
N LEU A 240 16.17 2.63 -34.13
CA LEU A 240 15.55 3.24 -32.97
C LEU A 240 16.33 4.44 -32.44
N GLY A 241 17.62 4.28 -32.13
CA GLY A 241 18.48 5.37 -31.62
C GLY A 241 18.46 6.63 -32.49
N PRO A 242 18.74 6.54 -33.81
CA PRO A 242 18.65 7.68 -34.73
C PRO A 242 17.27 8.34 -34.82
N CYS A 243 16.18 7.58 -34.60
CA CYS A 243 14.83 8.11 -34.58
C CYS A 243 14.52 8.88 -33.29
N ILE A 244 15.00 8.41 -32.14
CA ILE A 244 14.84 9.07 -30.84
C ILE A 244 15.67 10.35 -30.79
N ALA A 245 16.90 10.34 -31.29
CA ALA A 245 17.78 11.51 -31.34
C ALA A 245 17.21 12.69 -32.17
N LYS A 246 16.28 12.40 -33.10
CA LYS A 246 15.58 13.42 -33.91
C LYS A 246 14.36 14.02 -33.23
N LEU A 247 13.91 13.46 -32.11
CA LEU A 247 12.83 14.06 -31.31
C LEU A 247 13.41 15.26 -30.54
N PRO A 248 12.72 16.41 -30.50
CA PRO A 248 13.19 17.56 -29.72
C PRO A 248 13.29 17.16 -28.24
N MET A 249 14.52 17.08 -27.74
CA MET A 249 14.85 16.82 -26.34
C MET A 249 14.08 17.78 -25.42
N SER A 250 13.09 17.27 -24.69
CA SER A 250 12.51 18.00 -23.58
C SER A 250 13.53 18.00 -22.44
N GLN A 251 14.35 19.07 -22.39
CA GLN A 251 15.29 19.30 -21.31
C GLN A 251 14.53 19.34 -19.97
N LYS A 252 14.60 18.25 -19.20
CA LYS A 252 14.32 18.28 -17.77
C LYS A 252 15.59 18.77 -17.09
N THR A 253 15.72 20.09 -16.93
CA THR A 253 16.66 20.64 -15.97
C THR A 253 16.05 20.51 -14.57
N ASP A 254 16.68 19.66 -13.76
CA ASP A 254 16.52 19.66 -12.32
C ASP A 254 17.01 20.99 -11.77
N THR A 255 16.10 21.95 -11.57
CA THR A 255 16.31 23.01 -10.60
C THR A 255 15.04 23.22 -9.80
N ARG A 256 15.18 23.05 -8.48
CA ARG A 256 14.19 23.40 -7.44
C ARG A 256 13.97 24.92 -7.41
N GLN A 257 13.46 25.54 -8.48
CA GLN A 257 12.97 26.92 -8.49
C GLN A 257 12.40 27.28 -9.87
N SER A 258 11.22 26.75 -10.21
CA SER A 258 10.38 27.36 -11.25
C SER A 258 8.92 26.97 -11.02
N LYS A 259 8.36 27.52 -9.94
CA LYS A 259 6.94 27.84 -9.91
C LYS A 259 6.74 29.01 -10.88
N ARG A 260 5.81 28.82 -11.83
CA ARG A 260 5.18 29.79 -12.74
C ARG A 260 5.75 29.84 -14.17
N ILE A 261 4.81 29.70 -15.12
CA ILE A 261 4.88 30.03 -16.55
C ILE A 261 5.65 28.96 -17.36
N HIS A 262 5.02 28.01 -18.06
CA HIS A 262 4.31 28.23 -19.31
C HIS A 262 3.28 27.12 -19.59
N LYS A 263 1.99 27.44 -19.44
CA LYS A 263 0.90 26.72 -20.11
C LYS A 263 0.82 27.21 -21.55
N ARG A 264 1.44 26.51 -22.50
CA ARG A 264 1.02 26.58 -23.91
C ARG A 264 0.10 25.40 -24.21
N ARG A 265 -1.16 25.78 -24.42
CA ARG A 265 -2.33 24.95 -24.70
C ARG A 265 -2.14 24.18 -26.00
N TYR A 266 -1.96 22.87 -25.92
CA TYR A 266 -2.66 22.01 -26.86
C TYR A 266 -4.11 21.92 -26.39
N ARG A 267 -5.03 22.48 -27.18
CA ARG A 267 -6.48 22.23 -27.05
C ARG A 267 -6.75 20.77 -27.38
N LEU A 268 -6.55 19.88 -26.41
CA LEU A 268 -7.29 18.63 -26.35
C LEU A 268 -8.42 18.86 -25.36
N ASN A 269 -9.58 19.22 -25.90
CA ASN A 269 -10.85 19.14 -25.20
C ASN A 269 -11.11 17.67 -24.87
N MET A 270 -10.71 17.24 -23.68
CA MET A 270 -11.60 16.58 -22.73
C MET A 270 -10.89 16.44 -21.39
N SER A 271 -11.44 17.11 -20.39
CA SER A 271 -11.15 16.84 -19.00
C SER A 271 -11.63 15.42 -18.67
N LEU A 272 -10.80 14.41 -18.90
CA LEU A 272 -10.85 13.19 -18.10
C LEU A 272 -10.36 13.57 -16.70
N ARG A 273 -11.27 14.13 -15.90
CA ARG A 273 -11.09 14.18 -14.45
C ARG A 273 -10.74 12.75 -14.04
N LYS A 274 -9.61 12.54 -13.36
CA LYS A 274 -9.28 11.25 -12.73
C LYS A 274 -10.41 10.93 -11.75
N GLN A 275 -11.45 10.24 -12.21
CA GLN A 275 -12.53 9.79 -11.34
C GLN A 275 -11.94 8.69 -10.49
N THR A 276 -12.06 8.83 -9.16
CA THR A 276 -11.67 7.73 -8.29
C THR A 276 -12.67 6.58 -8.49
N PRO A 277 -12.26 5.31 -8.32
CA PRO A 277 -13.19 4.18 -8.40
C PRO A 277 -14.42 4.37 -7.51
N SER A 278 -14.27 5.00 -6.35
CA SER A 278 -15.38 5.33 -5.46
C SER A 278 -16.36 6.34 -6.05
N ASP A 279 -15.89 7.31 -6.84
CA ASP A 279 -16.76 8.25 -7.54
C ASP A 279 -17.52 7.57 -8.68
N PHE A 280 -16.86 6.64 -9.39
CA PHE A 280 -17.50 5.79 -10.40
C PHE A 280 -18.61 4.94 -9.78
N LEU A 281 -18.33 4.25 -8.69
CA LEU A 281 -19.31 3.40 -7.99
C LEU A 281 -20.53 4.19 -7.53
N LYS A 282 -20.35 5.42 -7.03
CA LYS A 282 -21.48 6.30 -6.66
C LYS A 282 -22.32 6.73 -7.85
N GLN A 283 -21.73 6.86 -9.04
CA GLN A 283 -22.45 7.32 -10.24
C GLN A 283 -23.26 6.22 -10.94
N ILE A 284 -22.94 4.94 -10.69
CA ILE A 284 -23.59 3.81 -11.35
C ILE A 284 -24.79 3.25 -10.59
N ILE A 285 -24.97 3.64 -9.31
CA ILE A 285 -26.15 3.25 -8.52
C ILE A 285 -27.43 3.78 -9.20
N GLY A 286 -28.43 2.92 -9.35
CA GLY A 286 -29.69 3.19 -10.04
C GLY A 286 -29.61 3.19 -11.57
N ARG A 287 -28.45 2.84 -12.16
CA ARG A 287 -28.28 2.75 -13.63
C ARG A 287 -28.32 1.30 -14.10
N PRO A 288 -28.72 1.04 -15.35
CA PRO A 288 -28.59 -0.28 -15.93
C PRO A 288 -27.11 -0.61 -16.11
N VAL A 289 -26.71 -1.79 -15.65
CA VAL A 289 -25.34 -2.29 -15.64
C VAL A 289 -25.26 -3.69 -16.22
N VAL A 290 -24.08 -4.04 -16.71
CA VAL A 290 -23.67 -5.41 -17.05
C VAL A 290 -22.55 -5.80 -16.10
N VAL A 291 -22.79 -6.85 -15.33
CA VAL A 291 -21.85 -7.45 -14.38
C VAL A 291 -21.39 -8.79 -14.96
N LYS A 292 -20.10 -8.91 -15.24
CA LYS A 292 -19.51 -10.18 -15.69
C LYS A 292 -18.88 -10.90 -14.51
N LEU A 293 -19.18 -12.19 -14.35
CA LEU A 293 -18.53 -13.03 -13.36
C LEU A 293 -17.25 -13.68 -13.92
N ASN A 294 -16.37 -14.14 -13.04
CA ASN A 294 -15.16 -14.89 -13.40
C ASN A 294 -15.47 -16.19 -14.17
N SER A 295 -16.68 -16.73 -14.02
CA SER A 295 -17.16 -17.88 -14.80
C SER A 295 -17.49 -17.55 -16.26
N GLY A 296 -17.44 -16.26 -16.66
CA GLY A 296 -17.76 -15.80 -18.00
C GLY A 296 -19.25 -15.46 -18.22
N VAL A 297 -20.11 -15.69 -17.23
CA VAL A 297 -21.55 -15.38 -17.27
C VAL A 297 -21.77 -13.87 -17.08
N ASP A 298 -22.66 -13.30 -17.90
CA ASP A 298 -23.03 -11.88 -17.84
C ASP A 298 -24.42 -11.71 -17.21
N TYR A 299 -24.51 -10.92 -16.14
CA TYR A 299 -25.78 -10.49 -15.55
C TYR A 299 -26.06 -9.05 -15.97
N ARG A 300 -27.27 -8.77 -16.45
CA ARG A 300 -27.72 -7.44 -16.85
C ARG A 300 -28.94 -7.04 -16.04
N GLY A 301 -28.96 -5.80 -15.54
CA GLY A 301 -30.10 -5.29 -14.77
C GLY A 301 -29.81 -3.92 -14.19
N VAL A 302 -30.69 -3.44 -13.31
CA VAL A 302 -30.53 -2.13 -12.65
C VAL A 302 -29.76 -2.32 -11.34
N LEU A 303 -28.69 -1.56 -11.16
CA LEU A 303 -27.88 -1.63 -9.95
C LEU A 303 -28.61 -1.00 -8.76
N ALA A 304 -29.11 -1.80 -7.83
CA ALA A 304 -29.79 -1.31 -6.63
C ALA A 304 -28.79 -0.81 -5.58
N CYS A 305 -27.83 -1.65 -5.21
CA CYS A 305 -26.79 -1.28 -4.25
C CYS A 305 -25.49 -2.06 -4.47
N LEU A 306 -24.40 -1.52 -3.95
CA LEU A 306 -23.07 -2.12 -3.96
C LEU A 306 -22.33 -1.79 -2.67
N ASP A 307 -21.45 -2.68 -2.22
CA ASP A 307 -20.61 -2.47 -1.04
C ASP A 307 -19.11 -2.31 -1.37
N GLY A 308 -18.28 -2.12 -0.33
CA GLY A 308 -16.83 -1.98 -0.49
C GLY A 308 -16.09 -3.28 -0.85
N TYR A 309 -16.77 -4.42 -0.79
CA TYR A 309 -16.26 -5.74 -1.21
C TYR A 309 -16.79 -6.14 -2.58
N MET A 310 -17.45 -5.22 -3.30
CA MET A 310 -18.08 -5.44 -4.60
C MET A 310 -19.22 -6.47 -4.57
N ASN A 311 -19.86 -6.72 -3.43
CA ASN A 311 -21.14 -7.43 -3.42
C ASN A 311 -22.21 -6.52 -4.02
N ILE A 312 -23.05 -7.09 -4.90
CA ILE A 312 -23.93 -6.32 -5.78
C ILE A 312 -25.36 -6.83 -5.63
N ALA A 313 -26.31 -5.92 -5.46
CA ALA A 313 -27.73 -6.21 -5.67
C ALA A 313 -28.16 -5.63 -7.02
N VAL A 314 -28.71 -6.48 -7.89
CA VAL A 314 -29.20 -6.11 -9.21
C VAL A 314 -30.68 -6.45 -9.30
N GLU A 315 -31.49 -5.47 -9.67
CA GLU A 315 -32.92 -5.63 -9.94
C GLU A 315 -33.14 -5.94 -11.42
N GLN A 316 -34.24 -6.65 -11.72
CA GLN A 316 -34.62 -7.03 -13.10
C GLN A 316 -33.50 -7.77 -13.84
N THR A 317 -32.85 -8.69 -13.14
CA THR A 317 -31.64 -9.38 -13.58
C THR A 317 -31.93 -10.40 -14.68
N GLU A 318 -31.22 -10.27 -15.79
CA GLU A 318 -31.15 -11.21 -16.90
C GLU A 318 -29.78 -11.85 -16.98
N GLU A 319 -29.72 -13.17 -17.15
CA GLU A 319 -28.48 -13.93 -17.29
C GLU A 319 -28.21 -14.28 -18.74
N TYR A 320 -27.01 -13.97 -19.19
CA TYR A 320 -26.50 -14.27 -20.51
C TYR A 320 -25.31 -15.21 -20.41
N VAL A 321 -25.40 -16.35 -21.09
CA VAL A 321 -24.31 -17.32 -21.23
C VAL A 321 -23.94 -17.37 -22.70
N ASN A 322 -22.68 -17.14 -23.05
CA ASN A 322 -22.21 -17.04 -24.44
C ASN A 322 -23.01 -16.04 -25.30
N GLY A 323 -23.46 -14.94 -24.68
CA GLY A 323 -24.25 -13.90 -25.35
C GLY A 323 -25.72 -14.21 -25.56
N GLN A 324 -26.20 -15.41 -25.21
CA GLN A 324 -27.62 -15.78 -25.29
C GLN A 324 -28.30 -15.65 -23.92
N LEU A 325 -29.53 -15.11 -23.91
CA LEU A 325 -30.35 -15.01 -22.71
C LEU A 325 -30.74 -16.41 -22.25
N LYS A 326 -30.32 -16.78 -21.04
CA LYS A 326 -30.60 -18.08 -20.44
C LYS A 326 -31.79 -18.00 -19.48
N ASN A 327 -31.75 -17.07 -18.53
CA ASN A 327 -32.72 -16.97 -17.45
C ASN A 327 -32.98 -15.51 -17.04
N LYS A 328 -34.12 -15.27 -16.38
CA LYS A 328 -34.43 -14.01 -15.69
C LYS A 328 -34.67 -14.29 -14.21
N TYR A 329 -33.94 -13.61 -13.34
CA TYR A 329 -33.92 -13.88 -11.90
C TYR A 329 -34.61 -12.81 -11.05
N GLY A 330 -35.09 -11.71 -11.65
CA GLY A 330 -35.66 -10.60 -10.89
C GLY A 330 -34.59 -9.93 -10.03
N ASP A 331 -34.75 -9.94 -8.72
CA ASP A 331 -33.76 -9.37 -7.80
C ASP A 331 -32.69 -10.41 -7.47
N ALA A 332 -31.44 -10.11 -7.84
CA ALA A 332 -30.31 -11.02 -7.70
C ALA A 332 -29.20 -10.40 -6.86
N PHE A 333 -28.64 -11.19 -5.95
CA PHE A 333 -27.47 -10.83 -5.17
C PHE A 333 -26.23 -11.55 -5.71
N LEU A 334 -25.25 -10.77 -6.18
CA LEU A 334 -24.00 -11.27 -6.74
C LEU A 334 -22.87 -11.05 -5.72
N ARG A 335 -22.06 -12.09 -5.51
CA ARG A 335 -20.92 -12.06 -4.57
C ARG A 335 -19.71 -11.40 -5.20
N GLY A 336 -19.14 -10.41 -4.52
CA GLY A 336 -18.07 -9.57 -5.06
C GLY A 336 -16.77 -10.29 -5.40
N ASN A 337 -16.42 -11.34 -4.67
CA ASN A 337 -15.25 -12.18 -4.97
C ASN A 337 -15.29 -12.82 -6.36
N ASN A 338 -16.48 -12.98 -6.94
CA ASN A 338 -16.68 -13.61 -8.25
C ASN A 338 -16.88 -12.60 -9.38
N VAL A 339 -16.89 -11.30 -9.09
CA VAL A 339 -17.11 -10.24 -10.08
C VAL A 339 -15.81 -9.96 -10.83
N LEU A 340 -15.84 -10.08 -12.15
CA LEU A 340 -14.73 -9.74 -13.04
C LEU A 340 -14.75 -8.24 -13.38
N TYR A 341 -15.88 -7.73 -13.85
CA TYR A 341 -16.07 -6.30 -14.11
C TYR A 341 -17.53 -5.86 -14.00
N ILE A 342 -17.72 -4.55 -13.81
CA ILE A 342 -19.01 -3.87 -13.91
C ILE A 342 -18.90 -2.81 -15.00
N SER A 343 -19.87 -2.78 -15.91
CA SER A 343 -19.97 -1.77 -16.95
C SER A 343 -21.37 -1.18 -17.00
N THR A 344 -21.50 0.11 -17.32
CA THR A 344 -22.81 0.74 -17.53
C THR A 344 -23.36 0.33 -18.89
N GLN A 345 -24.62 -0.10 -18.93
CA GLN A 345 -25.29 -0.40 -20.17
C GLN A 345 -25.68 0.93 -20.83
N LYS A 346 -25.07 1.23 -21.98
CA LYS A 346 -25.49 2.38 -22.79
C LYS A 346 -26.87 2.08 -23.37
N ARG A 347 -27.85 2.97 -23.17
CA ARG A 347 -29.11 2.91 -23.93
C ARG A 347 -28.74 2.99 -25.41
N LYS A 348 -29.14 1.99 -26.20
CA LYS A 348 -29.24 2.18 -27.65
C LYS A 348 -30.35 3.22 -27.84
N LEU A 349 -29.98 4.41 -28.30
CA LEU A 349 -30.93 5.41 -28.80
C LEU A 349 -31.55 4.90 -30.10
#